data_AF-A0A6P5TQR0-F1
#
_entry.id   AF-A0A6P5TQR0-F1
#
_cell.length_a   1.000
_cell.length_b   1.000
_cell.length_c   1.000
_cell.angle_alpha   90.00
_cell.angle_beta   90.00
_cell.angle_gamma   90.00
#
_symmetry.space_group_name_H-M   'P 1'
#
loop_
_entity.id
_entity.type
_entity.pdbx_description
1 polymer ?
#
loop_
_entity_poly.entity_id
_entity_poly.type
_entity_poly.pdbx_seq_one_letter_code
_entity_poly.pdbx_strand_id
1 'polypeptide(L)'
;MDGLVDLTNNNCSCRKFQLEQLPCKHVVAVCRFLKLNVYSKASRYYTRNTWLDAYLDSIYLVQAHKMWVIPEDVRSRVVLPPMAKVMLGKWKKLRIPSQGEGTITRKCSR
;
A
#
# COMPACT_ATOMS: atom_id res chain seq x y z
N MET A 1 12.14 -8.33 15.92
CA MET A 1 12.32 -7.38 14.79
C MET A 1 13.17 -6.26 15.33
N ASP A 2 14.45 -6.28 14.97
CA ASP A 2 15.41 -5.29 15.44
C ASP A 2 15.08 -3.94 14.81
N GLY A 3 14.95 -2.91 15.64
CA GLY A 3 14.52 -1.56 15.27
C GLY A 3 15.66 -0.56 15.36
N LEU A 4 16.79 -0.85 14.72
CA LEU A 4 17.91 0.09 14.60
C LEU A 4 17.45 1.30 13.79
N VAL A 5 17.61 2.50 14.36
CA VAL A 5 17.21 3.77 13.76
C VAL A 5 18.45 4.59 13.48
N ASP A 6 18.58 5.05 12.24
CA ASP A 6 19.52 6.09 11.84
C ASP A 6 18.74 7.36 11.52
N LEU A 7 18.83 8.34 12.42
CA LEU A 7 18.13 9.62 12.30
C LEU A 7 18.79 10.59 11.30
N THR A 8 20.04 10.33 10.90
CA THR A 8 20.76 11.17 9.93
C THR A 8 20.29 10.87 8.52
N ASN A 9 20.22 9.58 8.18
CA ASN A 9 19.75 9.10 6.88
C ASN A 9 18.23 8.85 6.85
N ASN A 10 17.50 9.17 7.92
CA ASN A 10 16.07 8.89 8.09
C ASN A 10 15.72 7.43 7.73
N ASN A 11 16.44 6.49 8.35
CA ASN A 11 16.37 5.07 8.04
C ASN A 11 16.02 4.26 9.30
N CYS A 12 15.25 3.18 9.13
CA CYS A 12 15.05 2.18 10.16
C CYS A 12 15.17 0.76 9.57
N SER A 13 15.82 -0.14 10.30
CA SER A 13 15.95 -1.56 9.89
C SER A 13 14.60 -2.26 9.69
N CYS A 14 13.51 -1.74 10.25
CA CYS A 14 12.17 -2.28 10.03
C CYS A 14 11.59 -2.00 8.62
N ARG A 15 12.28 -1.20 7.79
CA ARG A 15 11.90 -0.78 6.42
C ARG A 15 10.62 0.03 6.27
N LYS A 16 9.72 0.00 7.26
CA LYS A 16 8.46 0.76 7.23
C LYS A 16 8.69 2.26 7.10
N PHE A 17 9.76 2.79 7.71
CA PHE A 17 10.07 4.21 7.61
C PHE A 17 10.43 4.61 6.17
N GLN A 18 11.22 3.79 5.47
CA GLN A 18 11.64 4.08 4.10
C GLN A 18 10.52 3.89 3.09
N LEU A 19 9.66 2.88 3.31
CA LEU A 19 8.51 2.59 2.44
C LEU A 19 7.42 3.68 2.55
N GLU A 20 7.01 3.99 3.78
CA GLU A 20 5.93 4.95 4.03
C GLU A 20 6.44 6.41 4.03
N GLN A 21 7.76 6.60 4.15
CA GLN A 21 8.40 7.91 4.38
C GLN A 21 7.81 8.66 5.60
N LEU A 22 7.23 7.92 6.53
CA LEU A 22 6.64 8.37 7.79
C LEU A 22 7.34 7.70 8.98
N PRO A 23 7.53 8.41 10.11
CA PRO A 23 8.17 7.85 11.29
C PRO A 23 7.50 6.54 11.74
N CYS A 24 8.25 5.44 11.71
CA CYS A 24 7.77 4.17 12.22
C CYS A 24 7.78 4.17 13.77
N LYS A 25 7.17 3.15 14.40
CA LYS A 25 7.14 3.03 15.87
C LYS A 25 8.51 3.16 16.56
N HIS A 26 9.58 2.69 15.91
CA HIS A 26 10.95 2.80 16.44
C HIS A 26 11.47 4.23 16.37
N VAL A 27 11.29 4.91 15.23
CA VAL A 27 11.68 6.32 15.05
C VAL A 27 10.92 7.20 16.04
N VAL A 28 9.62 6.97 16.23
CA VAL A 28 8.80 7.68 17.23
C VAL A 28 9.36 7.50 18.64
N ALA A 29 9.73 6.27 19.02
CA ALA A 29 10.31 6.00 20.32
C ALA A 29 11.65 6.73 20.53
N VAL A 30 12.56 6.67 19.55
CA VAL A 30 13.86 7.36 19.61
C VAL A 30 13.69 8.88 19.64
N CYS A 31 12.82 9.46 18.81
CA CYS A 31 12.55 10.88 18.82
C CYS A 31 12.00 11.35 20.16
N ARG A 32 11.09 10.59 20.79
CA ARG A 32 10.59 10.90 22.14
C ARG A 32 11.70 10.85 23.19
N PHE A 33 12.56 9.85 23.14
CA PHE A 33 13.70 9.72 24.05
C PHE A 33 14.68 10.91 23.91
N LEU A 34 14.98 11.32 22.68
CA LEU A 34 15.88 12.43 22.37
C LEU A 34 15.19 13.81 22.40
N LYS A 35 13.90 13.89 22.76
CA LYS A 35 13.09 15.12 22.74
C LYS A 35 13.11 15.86 21.39
N LEU A 36 13.19 15.10 20.30
CA LEU A 36 13.12 15.63 18.94
C LEU A 36 11.67 15.68 18.46
N ASN A 37 11.36 16.66 17.61
CA ASN A 37 10.07 16.72 16.94
C ASN A 37 9.91 15.53 15.97
N VAL A 38 8.99 14.62 16.26
CA VAL A 38 8.70 13.44 15.44
C VAL A 38 8.30 13.84 14.01
N TYR A 39 7.51 14.91 13.86
CA TYR A 39 7.01 15.35 12.56
C TYR A 39 8.12 15.87 11.65
N SER A 40 9.24 16.34 12.21
CA SER A 40 10.42 16.74 11.43
C SER A 40 11.08 15.57 10.68
N LYS A 41 10.74 14.34 11.04
CA LYS A 41 11.24 13.11 10.40
C LYS A 41 10.29 12.57 9.33
N ALA A 42 9.11 13.16 9.16
CA ALA A 42 8.23 12.82 8.03
C ALA A 42 8.75 13.45 6.74
N SER A 43 8.55 12.77 5.61
CA SER A 43 8.86 13.32 4.30
C SER A 43 8.03 14.55 3.96
N ARG A 44 8.58 15.40 3.10
CA ARG A 44 7.92 16.63 2.61
C ARG A 44 6.55 16.37 1.99
N TYR A 45 6.30 15.17 1.46
CA TYR A 45 5.00 14.79 0.87
C TYR A 45 3.84 14.89 1.85
N TYR A 46 4.10 14.76 3.15
CA TYR A 46 3.08 14.83 4.20
C TYR A 46 2.95 16.23 4.82
N THR A 47 3.58 17.25 4.23
CA THR A 47 3.44 18.63 4.70
C THR A 47 2.21 19.28 4.11
N ARG A 48 1.58 20.17 4.88
CA ARG A 48 0.42 20.96 4.43
C ARG A 48 0.72 21.73 3.15
N ASN A 49 1.93 22.29 3.03
CA ASN A 49 2.32 23.07 1.86
C ASN A 49 2.33 22.20 0.60
N THR A 50 2.97 21.02 0.65
CA THR A 50 2.95 20.10 -0.50
C THR A 50 1.53 19.65 -0.85
N TRP A 51 0.67 19.46 0.15
CA TRP A 51 -0.75 19.15 -0.11
C TRP A 51 -1.46 20.33 -0.79
N LEU A 52 -1.29 21.56 -0.31
CA LEU A 52 -1.86 22.75 -0.94
C LEU A 52 -1.36 22.92 -2.37
N ASP A 53 -0.05 22.76 -2.60
CA ASP A 53 0.56 22.88 -3.92
C ASP A 53 0.01 21.81 -4.89
N ALA A 54 -0.17 20.57 -4.42
CA ALA A 54 -0.72 19.48 -5.24
C ALA A 54 -2.19 19.70 -5.64
N TYR A 55 -2.94 20.45 -4.85
CA TYR A 55 -4.36 20.76 -5.06
C TYR A 55 -4.60 22.24 -5.39
N LEU A 56 -3.54 22.98 -5.74
CA LEU A 56 -3.64 24.39 -6.06
C LEU A 56 -4.39 24.61 -7.38
N ASP A 57 -4.20 23.68 -8.31
CA ASP A 57 -4.90 23.68 -9.59
C ASP A 57 -6.32 23.11 -9.47
N SER A 58 -7.18 23.55 -10.40
CA SER A 58 -8.57 23.10 -10.45
C SER A 58 -8.65 21.61 -10.80
N ILE A 59 -9.31 20.83 -9.95
CA ILE A 59 -9.70 19.46 -10.29
C ILE A 59 -10.92 19.54 -11.21
N TYR A 60 -10.68 19.34 -12.51
CA TYR A 60 -11.76 19.24 -13.49
C TYR A 60 -12.53 17.94 -13.29
N LEU A 61 -13.84 18.05 -13.20
CA LEU A 61 -14.71 16.88 -13.21
C LEU A 61 -14.60 16.18 -14.57
N VAL A 62 -14.56 14.85 -14.53
CA VAL A 62 -14.65 14.05 -15.75
C VAL A 62 -16.03 14.29 -16.36
N GLN A 63 -16.04 14.74 -17.63
CA GLN A 63 -17.29 14.98 -18.35
C GLN A 63 -18.10 13.68 -18.48
N ALA A 64 -19.41 13.80 -18.75
CA ALA A 64 -20.23 12.64 -19.03
C ALA A 64 -19.66 11.85 -20.22
N HIS A 65 -19.71 10.52 -20.16
CA HIS A 65 -19.15 9.64 -21.20
C HIS A 65 -19.64 9.98 -22.61
N LYS A 66 -20.89 10.44 -22.75
CA LYS A 66 -21.49 10.88 -24.02
C LYS A 66 -20.77 12.07 -24.68
N MET A 67 -20.02 12.85 -23.90
CA MET A 67 -19.28 14.03 -24.36
C MET A 67 -17.82 13.72 -24.70
N TRP A 68 -17.35 12.49 -24.45
CA TRP A 68 -15.96 12.15 -24.70
C TRP A 68 -15.71 12.03 -26.19
N VAL A 69 -14.72 12.77 -26.69
CA VAL A 69 -14.18 12.56 -28.03
C VAL A 69 -13.16 11.43 -27.94
N ILE A 70 -13.55 10.24 -28.38
CA ILE A 70 -12.67 9.06 -28.40
C ILE A 70 -12.07 8.94 -29.81
N PRO A 71 -10.75 9.11 -29.99
CA PRO A 71 -10.08 8.91 -31.26
C PRO A 71 -10.29 7.51 -31.84
N GLU A 72 -10.34 7.40 -33.17
CA GLU A 72 -10.66 6.12 -33.84
C GLU A 72 -9.60 5.03 -33.57
N ASP A 73 -8.34 5.41 -33.39
CA ASP A 73 -7.25 4.51 -33.00
C ASP A 73 -7.44 3.92 -31.59
N VAL A 74 -8.04 4.67 -30.67
CA VAL A 74 -8.39 4.20 -29.32
C VAL A 74 -9.63 3.32 -29.39
N ARG A 75 -10.63 3.73 -30.17
CA ARG A 75 -11.90 3.01 -30.34
C ARG A 75 -11.71 1.65 -31.00
N SER A 76 -10.80 1.56 -31.97
CA SER A 76 -10.48 0.31 -32.69
C SER A 76 -9.52 -0.61 -31.93
N ARG A 77 -8.89 -0.13 -30.85
CA ARG A 77 -7.97 -0.94 -30.04
C ARG A 77 -8.74 -1.99 -29.22
N VAL A 78 -8.53 -3.25 -29.56
CA VAL A 78 -9.01 -4.38 -28.76
C VAL A 78 -8.01 -4.63 -27.62
N VAL A 79 -8.41 -4.31 -26.39
CA VAL A 79 -7.62 -4.65 -25.18
C VAL A 79 -8.01 -6.06 -24.74
N LEU A 80 -7.16 -7.04 -25.06
CA LEU A 80 -7.33 -8.40 -24.56
C LEU A 80 -6.96 -8.45 -23.07
N PRO A 81 -7.64 -9.30 -22.26
CA PRO A 81 -7.19 -9.53 -20.89
C PRO A 81 -5.75 -10.07 -20.91
N PRO A 82 -4.95 -9.77 -19.86
CA PRO A 82 -3.63 -10.38 -19.75
C PRO A 82 -3.79 -11.89 -19.82
N MET A 83 -2.89 -12.55 -20.57
CA MET A 83 -2.88 -14.02 -20.64
C MET A 83 -2.61 -14.60 -19.26
N ALA A 84 -3.67 -14.91 -18.53
CA ALA A 84 -3.59 -15.60 -17.28
C ALA A 84 -3.21 -17.07 -17.57
N LYS A 85 -2.03 -17.49 -17.10
CA LYS A 85 -1.80 -18.92 -16.94
C LYS A 85 -2.77 -19.39 -15.87
N VAL A 86 -3.78 -20.16 -16.26
CA VAL A 86 -4.57 -20.94 -15.29
C VAL A 86 -3.56 -21.83 -14.58
N MET A 87 -3.26 -21.53 -13.32
CA MET A 87 -2.44 -22.43 -12.52
C MET A 87 -3.16 -23.78 -12.51
N LEU A 88 -2.52 -24.82 -13.05
CA LEU A 88 -2.95 -26.21 -12.89
C LEU A 88 -2.78 -26.56 -11.41
N GLY A 89 -3.76 -26.17 -10.61
CA GLY A 89 -3.81 -26.37 -9.18
C GLY A 89 -5.17 -26.88 -8.79
N LYS A 90 -5.20 -27.94 -7.97
CA LYS A 90 -6.42 -28.51 -7.40
C LYS A 90 -7.12 -27.43 -6.58
N TRP A 91 -8.37 -27.11 -6.92
CA TRP A 91 -9.19 -26.23 -6.09
C TRP A 91 -9.24 -26.79 -4.67
N LYS A 92 -8.83 -26.01 -3.67
CA LYS A 92 -8.85 -26.44 -2.26
C LYS A 92 -10.31 -26.69 -1.87
N LYS A 93 -10.69 -27.96 -1.75
CA LYS A 93 -12.03 -28.37 -1.30
C LYS A 93 -12.28 -28.06 0.18
N LEU A 94 -11.21 -27.86 0.95
CA LEU A 94 -11.27 -27.58 2.38
C LEU A 94 -10.98 -26.11 2.63
N ARG A 95 -11.84 -25.50 3.46
CA ARG A 95 -11.69 -24.13 3.96
C ARG A 95 -10.36 -24.00 4.72
N ILE A 96 -9.63 -22.91 4.48
CA ILE A 96 -8.46 -22.54 5.28
C ILE A 96 -8.98 -21.77 6.50
N PRO A 97 -8.75 -22.25 7.73
CA PRO A 97 -9.16 -21.55 8.94
C PRO A 97 -8.38 -20.24 9.14
N SER A 98 -9.03 -19.25 9.76
CA SER A 98 -8.40 -17.97 10.14
C SER A 98 -7.54 -18.14 11.41
N GLN A 99 -6.74 -17.12 11.74
CA GLN A 99 -5.95 -17.11 12.97
C GLN A 99 -6.87 -17.22 14.20
N GLY A 100 -6.77 -18.33 14.95
CA GLY A 100 -7.59 -18.63 16.13
C GLY A 100 -8.65 -19.72 15.93
N GLU A 101 -8.92 -20.16 14.69
CA GLU A 101 -9.80 -21.30 14.42
C GLU A 101 -9.04 -22.64 14.60
N GLY A 102 -9.59 -23.55 15.40
CA GLY A 102 -8.98 -24.88 15.66
C GLY A 102 -9.03 -25.81 14.43
N THR A 103 -8.03 -26.68 14.30
CA THR A 103 -8.01 -27.67 13.19
C THR A 103 -9.01 -28.79 13.46
N ILE A 104 -10.08 -28.89 12.67
CA ILE A 104 -11.06 -29.97 12.78
C ILE A 104 -10.45 -31.26 12.20
N THR A 105 -9.97 -32.16 13.06
CA THR A 105 -9.55 -33.51 12.66
C THR A 105 -10.78 -34.40 12.49
N ARG A 106 -11.17 -34.69 11.24
CA ARG A 106 -12.20 -35.69 10.96
C ARG A 106 -11.56 -37.08 10.95
N LYS A 107 -11.76 -37.86 12.01
CA LYS A 107 -11.40 -39.29 12.03
C LYS A 107 -12.56 -40.09 11.45
N CYS A 108 -12.29 -40.91 10.45
CA CYS A 108 -13.26 -41.89 9.98
C CYS A 108 -13.09 -43.15 10.85
N SER A 109 -14.15 -43.57 11.53
CA SER A 109 -14.19 -44.87 12.20
C SER A 109 -14.28 -45.97 11.15
N ARG A 110 -13.66 -47.11 11.44
CA ARG A 110 -13.66 -48.31 10.59
C ARG A 110 -14.99 -49.03 10.65
#